data_AF-M2YSI6-F1
#
_entry.id   AF-M2YSI6-F1
#
_cell.length_a   1.000
_cell.length_b   1.000
_cell.length_c   1.000
_cell.angle_alpha   90.00
_cell.angle_beta   90.00
_cell.angle_gamma   90.00
#
_symmetry.space_group_name_H-M   'P 1'
#
loop_
_entity.id
_entity.type
_entity.pdbx_description
1 polymer ?
#
loop_
_entity_poly.entity_id
_entity_poly.type
_entity_poly.pdbx_seq_one_letter_code
_entity_poly.pdbx_strand_id
1 'polypeptide(L)'
;MGEWVWFARECGQCGGNVGEAGFDAAAKNVGHINPYLHEGITTVTVTMPVLASDHGDHRVAGLLRDATRIKPTLDSETGQASWNGMARWEKVAGKEYVINLGDGFQAVYRPYSVNSPKTTEFSLRGRLEIVAPAGEGHGPDVVKRLGQLNLANRPMTQAEGEYGYLVANVKAQNLAGKTEVQAAIATGDQLEEMTRQELFHERAHLAVGLDDVQLARFAKDIQLDAHTQALPTRVKVLREAVAKVTGHQTGQALAATAGYDPVPRRSGGWLTWNRIDVGNSMPKLTTAFNGKALVHATSASGLKAMLANGVLASTERRTLMGVSRGVGMSEDEDKLTGGASSVFLRVLSKPPSDDGPKLVWDQPERLMHRADYYGANADTFGAVNPSKAGKYASSTRDPFKIAHFTNPANEVMFGDGIDLLGAEGPSRILCESKKQRDEIHTMFTAKGITHIAGKPIDDVLKV
;
A
#
# COMPACT_ATOMS: atom_id res chain seq x y z
N MET A 1 -0.15 15.76 1.69
CA MET A 1 0.12 16.81 0.70
C MET A 1 -0.79 17.99 0.99
N GLY A 2 -0.20 19.06 1.48
CA GLY A 2 -0.80 20.37 1.71
C GLY A 2 0.39 21.31 1.81
N GLU A 3 0.36 22.43 1.08
CA GLU A 3 1.34 23.50 1.23
C GLU A 3 0.75 24.60 2.11
N TRP A 4 1.58 25.49 2.61
CA TRP A 4 1.37 26.19 3.87
C TRP A 4 1.47 27.69 3.61
N VAL A 5 0.44 28.45 4.01
CA VAL A 5 0.49 29.92 3.99
C VAL A 5 0.06 30.40 5.36
N TRP A 6 0.91 31.26 5.94
CA TRP A 6 0.79 31.81 7.27
C TRP A 6 -0.26 32.92 7.29
N PHE A 7 -1.31 32.76 8.10
CA PHE A 7 -2.18 33.87 8.46
C PHE A 7 -2.25 34.00 9.97
N ALA A 8 -1.84 35.17 10.47
CA ALA A 8 -2.11 35.59 11.83
C ALA A 8 -3.60 35.95 11.95
N ARG A 9 -4.30 35.37 12.93
CA ARG A 9 -5.65 35.78 13.30
C ARG A 9 -5.79 35.80 14.82
N GLU A 10 -6.26 36.92 15.36
CA GLU A 10 -6.41 37.16 16.80
C GLU A 10 -7.81 36.76 17.34
N CYS A 11 -7.82 36.50 18.66
CA CYS A 11 -8.95 36.42 19.63
C CYS A 11 -9.83 35.15 19.69
N GLY A 12 -10.21 34.62 20.88
CA GLY A 12 -9.96 35.05 22.27
C GLY A 12 -10.61 34.14 23.35
N GLN A 13 -10.06 34.24 24.58
CA GLN A 13 -10.54 33.85 25.93
C GLN A 13 -11.26 32.52 26.19
N CYS A 14 -10.65 31.68 27.05
CA CYS A 14 -11.35 30.77 27.98
C CYS A 14 -10.73 30.89 29.37
N GLY A 15 -11.45 31.51 30.31
CA GLY A 15 -11.10 31.56 31.73
C GLY A 15 -11.63 30.36 32.50
N GLY A 16 -10.89 29.91 33.52
CA GLY A 16 -11.33 28.91 34.48
C GLY A 16 -10.65 29.10 35.83
N ASN A 17 -11.42 29.59 36.82
CA ASN A 17 -11.03 29.67 38.23
C ASN A 17 -11.10 28.29 38.89
N VAL A 18 -10.10 27.93 39.71
CA VAL A 18 -10.29 26.96 40.79
C VAL A 18 -9.44 27.33 42.04
N GLY A 19 -10.14 27.78 43.08
CA GLY A 19 -10.00 27.39 44.50
C GLY A 19 -8.64 27.50 45.22
N GLU A 20 -8.56 28.44 46.17
CA GLU A 20 -7.60 28.45 47.29
C GLU A 20 -7.79 27.28 48.26
N ALA A 21 -6.68 26.72 48.76
CA ALA A 21 -6.64 26.01 50.05
C ALA A 21 -5.26 26.15 50.72
N GLY A 22 -5.29 26.40 52.03
CA GLY A 22 -4.20 26.88 52.91
C GLY A 22 -2.93 26.04 53.03
N PHE A 23 -1.88 26.73 53.47
CA PHE A 23 -0.55 26.23 53.85
C PHE A 23 -0.51 25.71 55.30
N ASP A 24 0.29 24.67 55.58
CA ASP A 24 1.23 24.73 56.72
C ASP A 24 2.46 23.77 56.65
N ALA A 25 3.61 24.32 57.08
CA ALA A 25 4.88 23.79 57.61
C ALA A 25 5.81 22.78 56.87
N ALA A 26 6.87 23.36 56.26
CA ALA A 26 8.31 23.19 56.53
C ALA A 26 9.08 21.86 56.23
N ALA A 27 9.82 21.86 55.11
CA ALA A 27 11.16 21.26 54.99
C ALA A 27 11.98 21.97 53.88
N LYS A 28 13.23 22.33 54.20
CA LYS A 28 14.17 23.06 53.33
C LYS A 28 14.57 22.22 52.11
N ASN A 29 14.16 22.64 50.91
CA ASN A 29 14.63 22.09 49.63
C ASN A 29 15.46 23.14 48.88
N VAL A 30 16.46 22.64 48.15
CA VAL A 30 17.28 23.33 47.15
C VAL A 30 16.45 24.35 46.39
N GLY A 31 16.99 25.57 46.19
CA GLY A 31 16.28 26.65 45.51
C GLY A 31 15.66 26.16 44.21
N HIS A 32 14.34 25.94 44.24
CA HIS A 32 13.58 25.57 43.07
C HIS A 32 13.65 26.76 42.11
N ILE A 33 14.10 26.50 40.88
CA ILE A 33 13.84 27.40 39.77
C ILE A 33 12.32 27.50 39.69
N ASN A 34 11.77 28.66 40.06
CA ASN A 34 10.35 28.92 39.84
C ASN A 34 10.07 28.64 38.36
N PRO A 35 9.10 27.78 38.01
CA PRO A 35 8.67 27.70 36.62
C PRO A 35 8.30 29.11 36.21
N TYR A 36 9.01 29.63 35.21
CA TYR A 36 8.71 30.92 34.66
C TYR A 36 7.31 30.80 34.06
N LEU A 37 6.30 31.30 34.79
CA LEU A 37 4.94 31.46 34.26
C LEU A 37 5.04 32.55 33.20
N HIS A 38 5.38 32.13 31.99
CA HIS A 38 5.24 32.95 30.82
C HIS A 38 3.79 32.84 30.37
N GLU A 39 3.03 33.92 30.53
CA GLU A 39 1.89 34.16 29.64
C GLU A 39 2.46 34.51 28.27
N GLY A 40 2.67 33.47 27.49
CA GLY A 40 3.06 33.55 26.09
C GLY A 40 1.90 33.14 25.22
N ILE A 41 1.72 33.85 24.12
CA ILE A 41 0.94 33.35 23.00
C ILE A 41 1.70 32.13 22.48
N THR A 42 1.29 30.93 22.87
CA THR A 42 1.80 29.74 22.22
C THR A 42 1.14 29.65 20.86
N THR A 43 1.93 29.73 19.81
CA THR A 43 1.43 29.51 18.46
C THR A 43 1.18 28.02 18.32
N VAL A 44 -0.06 27.58 18.56
CA VAL A 44 -0.43 26.21 18.22
C VAL A 44 -0.53 26.15 16.70
N THR A 45 0.46 25.51 16.07
CA THR A 45 0.44 25.26 14.64
C THR A 45 -0.57 24.14 14.37
N VAL A 46 -1.80 24.51 14.01
CA VAL A 46 -2.81 23.55 13.56
C VAL A 46 -2.74 23.44 12.05
N THR A 47 -2.58 22.21 11.56
CA THR A 47 -2.50 21.91 10.12
C THR A 47 -3.88 21.98 9.47
N MET A 48 -4.06 22.88 8.51
CA MET A 48 -5.27 22.95 7.67
C MET A 48 -4.90 22.77 6.19
N PRO A 49 -5.61 21.92 5.42
CA PRO A 49 -5.39 21.82 3.98
C PRO A 49 -5.79 23.12 3.26
N VAL A 50 -4.98 23.54 2.29
CA VAL A 50 -5.25 24.69 1.39
C VAL A 50 -6.58 24.48 0.69
N LEU A 51 -7.51 25.40 0.91
CA LEU A 51 -8.66 25.58 0.05
C LEU A 51 -8.18 26.23 -1.25
N ALA A 52 -8.75 25.79 -2.38
CA ALA A 52 -8.42 26.26 -3.72
C ALA A 52 -8.23 27.79 -3.77
N SER A 53 -7.09 28.26 -4.28
CA SER A 53 -6.85 29.67 -4.52
C SER A 53 -7.16 30.01 -5.98
N ASP A 54 -8.05 30.98 -6.19
CA ASP A 54 -8.42 31.55 -7.51
C ASP A 54 -7.36 32.52 -8.08
N HIS A 55 -6.14 32.51 -7.55
CA HIS A 55 -5.08 33.41 -8.00
C HIS A 55 -3.92 32.60 -8.58
N GLY A 56 -3.61 32.92 -9.84
CA GLY A 56 -2.64 32.27 -10.73
C GLY A 56 -1.20 32.40 -10.26
N ASP A 57 -0.91 31.82 -9.11
CA ASP A 57 0.41 31.69 -8.54
C ASP A 57 1.05 30.40 -9.06
N HIS A 58 2.37 30.39 -9.31
CA HIS A 58 3.13 29.27 -9.89
C HIS A 58 3.22 28.01 -9.01
N ARG A 59 2.32 27.88 -8.04
CA ARG A 59 2.00 26.65 -7.33
C ARG A 59 1.48 25.67 -8.37
N VAL A 60 1.85 24.39 -8.26
CA VAL A 60 1.04 23.38 -8.94
C VAL A 60 -0.25 23.20 -8.15
N ALA A 61 -1.13 24.19 -8.24
CA ALA A 61 -2.41 24.21 -7.54
C ALA A 61 -3.21 22.99 -7.99
N GLY A 62 -3.52 22.11 -7.04
CA GLY A 62 -4.38 20.97 -7.29
C GLY A 62 -5.80 21.46 -7.53
N LEU A 63 -6.34 21.26 -8.73
CA LEU A 63 -7.75 21.51 -9.01
C LEU A 63 -8.56 20.34 -8.45
N LEU A 64 -9.45 20.64 -7.49
CA LEU A 64 -10.41 19.64 -7.00
C LEU A 64 -11.51 19.43 -8.06
N ARG A 65 -11.73 18.18 -8.46
CA ARG A 65 -12.80 17.80 -9.40
C ARG A 65 -13.47 16.49 -8.99
N ASP A 66 -14.52 16.12 -9.72
CA ASP A 66 -15.09 14.76 -9.62
C ASP A 66 -14.04 13.72 -10.01
N ALA A 67 -14.04 12.61 -9.28
CA ALA A 67 -13.10 11.53 -9.52
C ALA A 67 -13.29 10.97 -10.94
N THR A 68 -12.18 10.54 -11.53
CA THR A 68 -12.19 9.90 -12.84
C THR A 68 -11.29 8.67 -12.83
N ARG A 69 -11.39 7.82 -13.85
CA ARG A 69 -10.44 6.72 -14.09
C ARG A 69 -9.92 6.79 -15.51
N ILE A 70 -8.66 6.45 -15.74
CA ILE A 70 -8.15 6.22 -17.09
C ILE A 70 -9.07 5.21 -17.79
N LYS A 71 -9.39 5.45 -19.06
CA LYS A 71 -10.19 4.55 -19.91
C LYS A 71 -9.30 3.96 -21.00
N PRO A 72 -8.49 2.94 -20.69
CA PRO A 72 -7.66 2.26 -21.67
C PRO A 72 -8.50 1.29 -22.51
N THR A 73 -7.95 0.90 -23.64
CA THR A 73 -8.44 -0.15 -24.53
C THR A 73 -7.50 -1.34 -24.49
N LEU A 74 -8.03 -2.55 -24.64
CA LEU A 74 -7.25 -3.78 -24.75
C LEU A 74 -7.45 -4.35 -26.14
N ASP A 75 -6.35 -4.52 -26.87
CA ASP A 75 -6.34 -5.22 -28.15
C ASP A 75 -6.52 -6.73 -27.91
N SER A 76 -7.55 -7.34 -28.50
CA SER A 76 -7.91 -8.73 -28.24
C SER A 76 -7.00 -9.75 -28.93
N GLU A 77 -6.26 -9.35 -29.97
CA GLU A 77 -5.39 -10.24 -30.73
C GLU A 77 -4.00 -10.29 -30.11
N THR A 78 -3.46 -9.12 -29.79
CA THR A 78 -2.11 -8.94 -29.25
C THR A 78 -2.06 -8.97 -27.72
N GLY A 79 -3.18 -8.64 -27.04
CA GLY A 79 -3.23 -8.44 -25.60
C GLY A 79 -2.60 -7.11 -25.15
N GLN A 80 -2.29 -6.20 -26.08
CA GLN A 80 -1.69 -4.91 -25.73
C GLN A 80 -2.75 -3.94 -25.18
N ALA A 81 -2.49 -3.40 -23.99
CA ALA A 81 -3.28 -2.31 -23.44
C ALA A 81 -2.75 -0.96 -23.97
N SER A 82 -3.65 -0.08 -24.40
CA SER A 82 -3.33 1.25 -24.92
C SER A 82 -4.28 2.30 -24.35
N TRP A 83 -3.80 3.55 -24.29
CA TRP A 83 -4.61 4.69 -23.87
C TRP A 83 -4.23 5.92 -24.67
N ASN A 84 -5.22 6.68 -25.12
CA ASN A 84 -5.01 7.82 -26.02
C ASN A 84 -4.54 9.11 -25.31
N GLY A 85 -4.18 9.04 -24.03
CA GLY A 85 -3.76 10.21 -23.24
C GLY A 85 -4.90 11.09 -22.72
N MET A 86 -6.16 10.84 -23.13
CA MET A 86 -7.28 11.76 -22.85
C MET A 86 -8.53 11.07 -22.28
N ALA A 87 -8.87 9.88 -22.75
CA ALA A 87 -10.14 9.23 -22.43
C ALA A 87 -10.21 8.83 -20.95
N ARG A 88 -11.27 9.26 -20.24
CA ARG A 88 -11.48 8.90 -18.84
C ARG A 88 -12.93 8.46 -18.60
N TRP A 89 -13.14 7.62 -17.61
CA TRP A 89 -14.45 7.34 -17.05
C TRP A 89 -14.81 8.45 -16.06
N GLU A 90 -15.93 9.12 -16.28
CA GLU A 90 -16.34 10.31 -15.52
C GLU A 90 -17.35 10.01 -14.40
N LYS A 91 -18.03 8.86 -14.45
CA LYS A 91 -19.00 8.43 -13.43
C LYS A 91 -18.33 7.64 -12.31
N VAL A 92 -17.34 8.24 -11.65
CA VAL A 92 -16.60 7.62 -10.54
C VAL A 92 -16.95 8.34 -9.25
N ALA A 93 -17.41 7.60 -8.24
CA ALA A 93 -17.86 8.20 -6.99
C ALA A 93 -16.66 8.67 -6.15
N GLY A 94 -16.47 9.99 -6.05
CA GLY A 94 -15.44 10.61 -5.22
C GLY A 94 -14.98 11.95 -5.78
N LYS A 95 -13.97 12.53 -5.11
CA LYS A 95 -13.26 13.74 -5.51
C LYS A 95 -11.77 13.46 -5.62
N GLU A 96 -11.12 14.15 -6.55
CA GLU A 96 -9.67 14.05 -6.78
C GLU A 96 -9.06 15.43 -7.03
N TYR A 97 -7.80 15.60 -6.64
CA TYR A 97 -6.98 16.74 -7.04
C TYR A 97 -6.23 16.39 -8.31
N VAL A 98 -6.28 17.28 -9.30
CA VAL A 98 -5.45 17.23 -10.50
C VAL A 98 -4.38 18.30 -10.43
N ILE A 99 -3.13 17.90 -10.63
CA ILE A 99 -1.94 18.69 -10.41
C ILE A 99 -1.18 18.70 -11.75
N ASN A 100 -0.98 19.87 -12.36
CA ASN A 100 -0.28 20.01 -13.64
C ASN A 100 1.25 20.02 -13.46
N LEU A 101 1.93 18.94 -13.82
CA LEU A 101 3.38 18.79 -13.62
C LEU A 101 4.21 19.39 -14.78
N GLY A 102 3.57 20.12 -15.71
CA GLY A 102 4.19 20.69 -16.89
C GLY A 102 4.47 19.66 -17.98
N ASP A 103 4.75 20.12 -19.21
CA ASP A 103 5.11 19.28 -20.36
C ASP A 103 4.12 18.14 -20.67
N GLY A 104 2.84 18.37 -20.40
CA GLY A 104 1.77 17.39 -20.57
C GLY A 104 1.67 16.34 -19.46
N PHE A 105 2.53 16.37 -18.44
CA PHE A 105 2.43 15.48 -17.27
C PHE A 105 1.38 15.98 -16.29
N GLN A 106 0.67 15.04 -15.66
CA GLN A 106 -0.31 15.33 -14.61
C GLN A 106 -0.15 14.37 -13.44
N ALA A 107 -0.49 14.84 -12.24
CA ALA A 107 -0.72 14.00 -11.07
C ALA A 107 -2.19 14.05 -10.68
N VAL A 108 -2.75 12.90 -10.33
CA VAL A 108 -4.10 12.76 -9.81
C VAL A 108 -4.03 12.13 -8.43
N TYR A 109 -4.41 12.87 -7.40
CA TYR A 109 -4.43 12.40 -6.01
C TYR A 109 -5.86 12.32 -5.48
N ARG A 110 -6.20 11.20 -4.84
CA ARG A 110 -7.55 10.95 -4.30
C ARG A 110 -7.49 10.94 -2.76
N PRO A 111 -7.75 12.06 -2.07
CA PRO A 111 -7.48 12.18 -0.63
C PRO A 111 -8.47 11.39 0.21
N TYR A 112 -8.03 10.98 1.40
CA TYR A 112 -8.95 10.42 2.40
C TYR A 112 -9.93 11.47 2.94
N SER A 113 -9.50 12.72 3.15
CA SER A 113 -10.26 13.76 3.85
C SER A 113 -11.52 14.23 3.13
N VAL A 114 -11.49 14.28 1.80
CA VAL A 114 -12.62 14.77 0.97
C VAL A 114 -13.56 13.65 0.50
N ASN A 115 -13.16 12.38 0.69
CA ASN A 115 -13.88 11.22 0.21
C ASN A 115 -14.47 10.43 1.38
N SER A 116 -15.80 10.36 1.46
CA SER A 116 -16.50 9.67 2.53
C SER A 116 -16.42 8.14 2.36
N PRO A 117 -15.89 7.39 3.34
CA PRO A 117 -15.85 5.93 3.27
C PRO A 117 -17.25 5.28 3.21
N LYS A 118 -18.33 6.02 3.47
CA LYS A 118 -19.70 5.49 3.40
C LYS A 118 -20.29 5.54 1.98
N THR A 119 -19.85 6.50 1.16
CA THR A 119 -20.54 6.87 -0.10
C THR A 119 -19.63 6.94 -1.31
N THR A 120 -18.30 6.93 -1.15
CA THR A 120 -17.33 6.96 -2.26
C THR A 120 -16.58 5.64 -2.39
N GLU A 121 -16.05 5.36 -3.59
CA GLU A 121 -15.23 4.17 -3.82
C GLU A 121 -13.99 4.18 -2.90
N PHE A 122 -13.86 3.15 -2.06
CA PHE A 122 -12.78 3.07 -1.08
C PHE A 122 -11.47 2.61 -1.72
N SER A 123 -11.53 1.79 -2.78
CA SER A 123 -10.37 1.25 -3.48
C SER A 123 -9.45 2.31 -4.09
N LEU A 124 -9.97 3.49 -4.40
CA LEU A 124 -9.21 4.61 -4.97
C LEU A 124 -8.64 5.58 -3.93
N ARG A 125 -9.07 5.50 -2.67
CA ARG A 125 -8.68 6.47 -1.63
C ARG A 125 -7.20 6.31 -1.28
N GLY A 126 -6.51 7.44 -1.18
CA GLY A 126 -5.08 7.53 -0.91
C GLY A 126 -4.19 7.27 -2.14
N ARG A 127 -4.76 6.94 -3.31
CA ARG A 127 -3.95 6.65 -4.50
C ARG A 127 -3.46 7.94 -5.15
N LEU A 128 -2.19 7.92 -5.53
CA LEU A 128 -1.57 8.87 -6.44
C LEU A 128 -1.34 8.17 -7.79
N GLU A 129 -1.82 8.81 -8.84
CA GLU A 129 -1.65 8.40 -10.23
C GLU A 129 -0.82 9.47 -10.94
N ILE A 130 0.28 9.09 -11.60
CA ILE A 130 1.05 9.98 -12.46
C ILE A 130 0.73 9.63 -13.91
N VAL A 131 0.36 10.64 -14.68
CA VAL A 131 -0.04 10.55 -16.07
C VAL A 131 1.04 11.23 -16.91
N ALA A 132 1.66 10.46 -17.79
CA ALA A 132 2.58 10.97 -18.80
C ALA A 132 1.82 11.49 -20.04
N PRO A 133 2.41 12.39 -20.85
CA PRO A 133 1.89 12.70 -22.17
C PRO A 133 1.81 11.46 -23.06
N ALA A 134 1.05 11.54 -24.15
CA ALA A 134 0.90 10.44 -25.09
C ALA A 134 2.26 10.11 -25.75
N GLY A 135 2.65 8.84 -25.71
CA GLY A 135 3.93 8.36 -26.21
C GLY A 135 4.52 7.28 -25.30
N GLU A 136 5.46 6.51 -25.85
CA GLU A 136 6.23 5.53 -25.08
C GLU A 136 7.49 6.16 -24.48
N GLY A 137 8.14 5.47 -23.51
CA GLY A 137 9.46 5.85 -23.02
C GLY A 137 9.50 6.89 -21.89
N HIS A 138 8.36 7.38 -21.40
CA HIS A 138 8.31 8.41 -20.34
C HIS A 138 8.65 7.92 -18.91
N GLY A 139 9.04 6.66 -18.73
CA GLY A 139 9.29 6.07 -17.40
C GLY A 139 10.27 6.87 -16.53
N PRO A 140 11.48 7.21 -17.02
CA PRO A 140 12.43 8.02 -16.25
C PRO A 140 11.88 9.41 -15.88
N ASP A 141 11.15 10.05 -16.79
CA ASP A 141 10.57 11.38 -16.56
C ASP A 141 9.45 11.32 -15.52
N VAL A 142 8.59 10.28 -15.56
CA VAL A 142 7.56 10.05 -14.54
C VAL A 142 8.19 10.01 -13.14
N VAL A 143 9.30 9.28 -12.99
CA VAL A 143 10.03 9.20 -11.71
C VAL A 143 10.55 10.58 -11.32
N LYS A 144 11.20 11.31 -12.25
CA LYS A 144 11.70 12.67 -11.98
C LYS A 144 10.59 13.63 -11.52
N ARG A 145 9.40 13.56 -12.12
CA ARG A 145 8.24 14.41 -11.78
C ARG A 145 7.70 14.15 -10.38
N LEU A 146 7.94 12.99 -9.78
CA LEU A 146 7.61 12.75 -8.37
C LEU A 146 8.31 13.75 -7.44
N GLY A 147 9.50 14.23 -7.80
CA GLY A 147 10.21 15.25 -7.03
C GLY A 147 9.45 16.58 -6.97
N GLN A 148 8.69 16.93 -8.01
CA GLN A 148 7.83 18.13 -8.02
C GLN A 148 6.64 18.01 -7.06
N LEU A 149 6.30 16.78 -6.65
CA LEU A 149 5.29 16.48 -5.65
C LEU A 149 5.88 16.31 -4.25
N ASN A 150 7.18 16.61 -4.08
CA ASN A 150 7.95 16.36 -2.86
C ASN A 150 7.92 14.88 -2.44
N LEU A 151 7.98 13.99 -3.43
CA LEU A 151 8.08 12.55 -3.23
C LEU A 151 9.46 12.04 -3.64
N ALA A 152 9.87 10.92 -3.06
CA ALA A 152 11.08 10.23 -3.46
C ALA A 152 11.04 9.91 -4.97
N ASN A 153 12.05 10.39 -5.69
CA ASN A 153 12.17 10.33 -7.15
C ASN A 153 13.46 9.63 -7.59
N ARG A 154 13.95 8.70 -6.76
CA ARG A 154 15.14 7.90 -6.99
C ARG A 154 14.88 6.44 -6.62
N PRO A 155 15.71 5.49 -7.07
CA PRO A 155 15.66 4.13 -6.57
C PRO A 155 15.73 4.09 -5.04
N MET A 156 15.00 3.13 -4.48
CA MET A 156 14.96 2.87 -3.04
C MET A 156 16.34 2.42 -2.56
N THR A 157 16.83 3.03 -1.47
CA THR A 157 18.03 2.57 -0.76
C THR A 157 17.74 1.29 0.03
N GLN A 158 18.80 0.62 0.48
CA GLN A 158 18.66 -0.56 1.35
C GLN A 158 17.91 -0.24 2.64
N ALA A 159 18.19 0.91 3.27
CA ALA A 159 17.53 1.30 4.51
C ALA A 159 16.05 1.61 4.30
N GLU A 160 15.67 2.22 3.17
CA GLU A 160 14.25 2.45 2.82
C GLU A 160 13.54 1.12 2.55
N GLY A 161 14.23 0.17 1.91
CA GLY A 161 13.74 -1.20 1.72
C GLY A 161 13.50 -1.92 3.03
N GLU A 162 14.44 -1.83 3.97
CA GLU A 162 14.31 -2.43 5.30
C GLU A 162 13.20 -1.77 6.13
N TYR A 163 13.09 -0.43 6.09
CA TYR A 163 11.99 0.26 6.76
C TYR A 163 10.63 -0.14 6.18
N GLY A 164 10.50 -0.16 4.84
CA GLY A 164 9.30 -0.62 4.14
C GLY A 164 8.94 -2.07 4.48
N TYR A 165 9.94 -2.95 4.55
CA TYR A 165 9.81 -4.33 4.97
C TYR A 165 9.29 -4.47 6.41
N LEU A 166 9.85 -3.70 7.36
CA LEU A 166 9.42 -3.71 8.75
C LEU A 166 7.99 -3.19 8.90
N VAL A 167 7.63 -2.09 8.22
CA VAL A 167 6.27 -1.54 8.20
C VAL A 167 5.28 -2.55 7.61
N ALA A 168 5.64 -3.20 6.50
CA ALA A 168 4.83 -4.27 5.90
C ALA A 168 4.61 -5.41 6.89
N ASN A 169 5.64 -5.84 7.61
CA ASN A 169 5.54 -6.90 8.61
C ASN A 169 4.76 -6.50 9.86
N VAL A 170 4.90 -5.25 10.34
CA VAL A 170 4.07 -4.71 11.43
C VAL A 170 2.59 -4.79 11.07
N LYS A 171 2.23 -4.48 9.82
CA LYS A 171 0.85 -4.64 9.33
C LYS A 171 0.47 -6.10 9.17
N ALA A 172 1.28 -6.90 8.49
CA ALA A 172 1.00 -8.30 8.16
C ALA A 172 0.81 -9.17 9.42
N GLN A 173 1.56 -8.90 10.47
CA GLN A 173 1.50 -9.63 11.75
C GLN A 173 0.61 -8.94 12.80
N ASN A 174 -0.11 -7.87 12.42
CA ASN A 174 -0.96 -7.06 13.31
C ASN A 174 -0.21 -6.56 14.58
N LEU A 175 1.03 -6.12 14.43
CA LEU A 175 1.89 -5.65 15.52
C LEU A 175 1.67 -4.16 15.86
N ALA A 176 0.94 -3.41 15.02
CA ALA A 176 0.73 -1.96 15.20
C ALA A 176 0.02 -1.59 16.51
N GLY A 177 -0.71 -2.52 17.13
CA GLY A 177 -1.35 -2.34 18.43
C GLY A 177 -0.46 -2.67 19.64
N LYS A 178 0.80 -3.09 19.42
CA LYS A 178 1.74 -3.41 20.51
C LYS A 178 2.41 -2.13 21.00
N THR A 179 2.41 -1.92 22.31
CA THR A 179 2.95 -0.71 22.95
C THR A 179 4.39 -0.43 22.54
N GLU A 180 5.23 -1.45 22.46
CA GLU A 180 6.62 -1.31 22.03
C GLU A 180 6.76 -0.81 20.58
N VAL A 181 5.92 -1.31 19.68
CA VAL A 181 5.94 -0.92 18.27
C VAL A 181 5.41 0.51 18.11
N GLN A 182 4.35 0.87 18.84
CA GLN A 182 3.82 2.24 18.86
C GLN A 182 4.86 3.23 19.40
N ALA A 183 5.52 2.89 20.51
CA ALA A 183 6.57 3.72 21.08
C ALA A 183 7.76 3.86 20.13
N ALA A 184 8.15 2.79 19.43
CA ALA A 184 9.23 2.82 18.45
C ALA A 184 8.91 3.69 17.22
N ILE A 185 7.67 3.64 16.72
CA ILE A 185 7.20 4.53 15.64
C ILE A 185 7.26 5.98 16.10
N ALA A 186 6.68 6.28 17.27
CA ALA A 186 6.69 7.64 17.83
C ALA A 186 8.13 8.17 18.06
N THR A 187 9.01 7.32 18.60
CA THR A 187 10.44 7.65 18.77
C THR A 187 11.10 7.91 17.41
N GLY A 188 10.81 7.09 16.40
CA GLY A 188 11.32 7.28 15.05
C GLY A 188 10.88 8.60 14.41
N ASP A 189 9.63 9.01 14.64
CA ASP A 189 9.10 10.28 14.13
C ASP A 189 9.70 11.48 14.88
N GLN A 190 9.92 11.36 16.19
CA GLN A 190 10.65 12.36 16.99
C GLN A 190 12.11 12.51 16.55
N LEU A 191 12.79 11.40 16.21
CA LEU A 191 14.15 11.44 15.69
C LEU A 191 14.23 12.19 14.36
N GLU A 192 13.30 11.93 13.44
CA GLU A 192 13.21 12.68 12.17
C GLU A 192 12.93 14.16 12.41
N GLU A 193 12.06 14.49 13.37
CA GLU A 193 11.78 15.87 13.77
C GLU A 193 13.03 16.58 14.31
N MET A 194 13.77 15.95 15.22
CA MET A 194 14.99 16.53 15.79
C MET A 194 16.04 16.77 14.71
N THR A 195 16.28 15.78 13.83
CA THR A 195 17.20 15.95 12.69
C THR A 195 16.75 17.08 11.76
N ARG A 196 15.43 17.25 11.57
CA ARG A 196 14.90 18.38 10.77
C ARG A 196 15.19 19.73 11.41
N GLN A 197 15.04 19.84 12.73
CA GLN A 197 15.35 21.07 13.46
C GLN A 197 16.85 21.39 13.43
N GLU A 198 17.70 20.38 13.62
CA GLU A 198 19.17 20.50 13.49
C GLU A 198 19.56 21.03 12.10
N LEU A 199 19.08 20.38 11.03
CA LEU A 199 19.35 20.81 9.66
C LEU A 199 18.82 22.21 9.35
N PHE A 200 17.65 22.57 9.89
CA PHE A 200 17.13 23.93 9.75
C PHE A 200 18.06 24.94 10.43
N HIS A 201 18.50 24.69 11.67
CA HIS A 201 19.39 25.61 12.38
C HIS A 201 20.76 25.75 11.68
N GLU A 202 21.32 24.66 11.15
CA GLU A 202 22.56 24.70 10.37
C GLU A 202 22.43 25.54 9.10
N ARG A 203 21.27 25.47 8.44
CA ARG A 203 21.04 26.03 7.10
C ARG A 203 20.18 27.29 7.09
N ALA A 204 19.69 27.78 8.23
CA ALA A 204 18.76 28.90 8.31
C ALA A 204 19.29 30.16 7.62
N HIS A 205 20.61 30.36 7.62
CA HIS A 205 21.27 31.46 6.93
C HIS A 205 21.06 31.44 5.40
N LEU A 206 20.84 30.26 4.80
CA LEU A 206 20.55 30.11 3.37
C LEU A 206 19.12 30.53 3.00
N ALA A 207 18.23 30.66 3.98
CA ALA A 207 16.85 31.10 3.77
C ALA A 207 16.72 32.63 3.60
N VAL A 208 17.76 33.39 3.94
CA VAL A 208 17.73 34.86 3.91
C VAL A 208 17.63 35.35 2.47
N GLY A 209 16.62 36.17 2.18
CA GLY A 209 16.40 36.76 0.87
C GLY A 209 15.76 35.82 -0.16
N LEU A 210 15.35 34.61 0.24
CA LEU A 210 14.55 33.73 -0.59
C LEU A 210 13.11 34.26 -0.71
N ASP A 211 12.52 34.16 -1.89
CA ASP A 211 11.09 34.36 -2.10
C ASP A 211 10.27 33.17 -1.55
N ASP A 212 8.93 33.29 -1.54
CA ASP A 212 8.04 32.27 -1.00
C ASP A 212 8.21 30.89 -1.68
N VAL A 213 8.47 30.87 -2.99
CA VAL A 213 8.67 29.63 -3.77
C VAL A 213 9.99 28.98 -3.40
N GLN A 214 11.03 29.79 -3.26
CA GLN A 214 12.36 29.35 -2.84
C GLN A 214 12.36 28.87 -1.38
N LEU A 215 11.65 29.55 -0.48
CA LEU A 215 11.48 29.14 0.91
C LEU A 215 10.75 27.80 1.02
N ALA A 216 9.69 27.59 0.24
CA ALA A 216 8.97 26.31 0.20
C ALA A 216 9.89 25.15 -0.23
N ARG A 217 10.68 25.34 -1.29
CA ARG A 217 11.68 24.36 -1.74
C ARG A 217 12.74 24.10 -0.67
N PHE A 218 13.29 25.16 -0.10
CA PHE A 218 14.28 25.07 0.97
C PHE A 218 13.78 24.25 2.17
N ALA A 219 12.54 24.51 2.64
CA ALA A 219 11.94 23.76 3.73
C ALA A 219 11.73 22.28 3.38
N LYS A 220 11.43 21.96 2.11
CA LYS A 220 11.28 20.58 1.63
C LYS A 220 12.60 19.85 1.49
N ASP A 221 13.64 20.50 1.03
CA ASP A 221 14.98 19.92 0.96
C ASP A 221 15.45 19.55 2.38
N ILE A 222 15.24 20.43 3.37
CA ILE A 222 15.50 20.11 4.78
C ILE A 222 14.70 18.89 5.24
N GLN A 223 13.42 18.79 4.89
CA GLN A 223 12.58 17.65 5.27
C GLN A 223 13.07 16.32 4.67
N LEU A 224 13.41 16.31 3.37
CA LEU A 224 13.90 15.12 2.68
C LEU A 224 15.26 14.67 3.19
N ASP A 225 16.15 15.63 3.48
CA ASP A 225 17.46 15.35 4.06
C ASP A 225 17.31 14.81 5.49
N ALA A 226 16.44 15.40 6.31
CA ALA A 226 16.15 14.93 7.66
C ALA A 226 15.64 13.49 7.66
N HIS A 227 14.69 13.19 6.75
CA HIS A 227 14.18 11.83 6.57
C HIS A 227 15.31 10.86 6.22
N THR A 228 16.14 11.22 5.25
CA THR A 228 17.26 10.38 4.79
C THR A 228 18.29 10.14 5.90
N GLN A 229 18.64 11.18 6.66
CA GLN A 229 19.63 11.13 7.72
C GLN A 229 19.13 10.38 8.97
N ALA A 230 17.84 10.52 9.32
CA ALA A 230 17.25 9.83 10.47
C ALA A 230 16.96 8.34 10.19
N LEU A 231 16.83 7.95 8.92
CA LEU A 231 16.35 6.63 8.53
C LEU A 231 17.11 5.44 9.14
N PRO A 232 18.46 5.39 9.19
CA PRO A 232 19.16 4.25 9.80
C PRO A 232 18.78 4.04 11.26
N THR A 233 18.60 5.12 12.02
CA THR A 233 18.18 5.06 13.42
C THR A 233 16.72 4.63 13.54
N ARG A 234 15.84 5.13 12.66
CA ARG A 234 14.43 4.71 12.62
C ARG A 234 14.29 3.22 12.33
N VAL A 235 15.05 2.69 11.37
CA VAL A 235 15.13 1.26 11.08
C VAL A 235 15.57 0.48 12.31
N LYS A 236 16.65 0.90 12.97
CA LYS A 236 17.15 0.25 14.18
C LYS A 236 16.07 0.21 15.27
N VAL A 237 15.47 1.35 15.61
CA VAL A 237 14.45 1.45 16.68
C VAL A 237 13.23 0.58 16.38
N LEU A 238 12.72 0.62 15.14
CA LEU A 238 11.59 -0.21 14.75
C LEU A 238 11.94 -1.71 14.75
N ARG A 239 13.13 -2.08 14.27
CA ARG A 239 13.61 -3.47 14.25
C ARG A 239 13.77 -4.04 15.64
N GLU A 240 14.29 -3.28 16.60
CA GLU A 240 14.38 -3.69 18.01
C GLU A 240 12.99 -3.94 18.62
N ALA A 241 12.02 -3.06 18.35
CA ALA A 241 10.66 -3.25 18.83
C ALA A 241 9.97 -4.46 18.21
N VAL A 242 10.11 -4.65 16.89
CA VAL A 242 9.59 -5.83 16.19
C VAL A 242 10.24 -7.10 16.76
N ALA A 243 11.55 -7.12 16.96
CA ALA A 243 12.26 -8.24 17.56
C ALA A 243 11.69 -8.59 18.94
N LYS A 244 11.54 -7.61 19.82
CA LYS A 244 10.99 -7.81 21.16
C LYS A 244 9.58 -8.42 21.13
N VAL A 245 8.66 -7.86 20.33
CA VAL A 245 7.26 -8.36 20.29
C VAL A 245 7.11 -9.69 19.56
N THR A 246 8.10 -10.09 18.77
CA THR A 246 8.14 -11.39 18.08
C THR A 246 9.00 -12.43 18.82
N GLY A 247 9.51 -12.09 20.01
CA GLY A 247 10.22 -13.03 20.89
C GLY A 247 11.72 -13.17 20.64
N HIS A 248 12.32 -12.27 19.87
CA HIS A 248 13.77 -12.20 19.68
C HIS A 248 14.42 -11.28 20.72
N GLN A 249 15.67 -11.60 21.11
CA GLN A 249 16.40 -10.84 22.12
C GLN A 249 16.78 -9.43 21.66
N THR A 250 17.14 -9.28 20.38
CA THR A 250 17.57 -8.02 19.77
C THR A 250 17.13 -7.93 18.32
N GLY A 251 17.14 -6.72 17.78
CA GLY A 251 16.95 -6.45 16.36
C GLY A 251 17.96 -7.16 15.47
N GLN A 252 19.20 -7.33 15.96
CA GLN A 252 20.24 -8.11 15.26
C GLN A 252 19.91 -9.61 15.26
N ALA A 253 19.41 -10.15 16.38
CA ALA A 253 19.00 -11.55 16.45
C ALA A 253 17.82 -11.83 15.50
N LEU A 254 16.86 -10.91 15.40
CA LEU A 254 15.79 -10.96 14.39
C LEU A 254 16.35 -10.91 12.97
N ALA A 255 17.27 -9.98 12.68
CA ALA A 255 17.87 -9.82 11.36
C ALA A 255 18.68 -11.04 10.90
N ALA A 256 19.16 -11.86 11.83
CA ALA A 256 19.88 -13.10 11.54
C ALA A 256 18.97 -14.30 11.26
N THR A 257 17.65 -14.15 11.37
CA THR A 257 16.71 -15.25 11.12
C THR A 257 16.48 -15.48 9.63
N ALA A 258 16.14 -16.72 9.26
CA ALA A 258 15.91 -17.10 7.85
C ALA A 258 14.74 -16.34 7.20
N GLY A 259 13.76 -15.90 7.99
CA GLY A 259 12.61 -15.14 7.51
C GLY A 259 12.87 -13.64 7.34
N TYR A 260 14.03 -13.13 7.78
CA TYR A 260 14.39 -11.72 7.64
C TYR A 260 14.97 -11.42 6.26
N ASP A 261 14.12 -10.98 5.33
CA ASP A 261 14.49 -10.64 3.94
C ASP A 261 13.92 -9.26 3.57
N PRO A 262 14.69 -8.17 3.80
CA PRO A 262 14.23 -6.81 3.55
C PRO A 262 14.20 -6.43 2.06
N VAL A 263 14.61 -7.33 1.15
CA VAL A 263 14.63 -7.07 -0.29
C VAL A 263 13.21 -7.29 -0.85
N PRO A 264 12.58 -6.27 -1.46
CA PRO A 264 11.28 -6.46 -2.08
C PRO A 264 11.40 -7.39 -3.29
N ARG A 265 10.39 -8.23 -3.48
CA ARG A 265 10.27 -9.15 -4.62
C ARG A 265 9.30 -8.60 -5.65
N ARG A 266 9.53 -8.94 -6.91
CA ARG A 266 8.57 -8.65 -7.99
C ARG A 266 7.61 -9.84 -8.13
N SER A 267 6.32 -9.56 -8.11
CA SER A 267 5.26 -10.50 -8.51
C SER A 267 4.37 -9.80 -9.52
N GLY A 268 4.35 -10.26 -10.77
CA GLY A 268 3.45 -9.74 -11.81
C GLY A 268 3.62 -8.25 -12.11
N GLY A 269 4.82 -7.70 -11.87
CA GLY A 269 5.11 -6.27 -12.01
C GLY A 269 4.88 -5.43 -10.75
N TRP A 270 4.36 -6.02 -9.67
CA TRP A 270 4.18 -5.37 -8.36
C TRP A 270 5.32 -5.72 -7.40
N LEU A 271 5.64 -4.82 -6.48
CA LEU A 271 6.60 -5.07 -5.40
C LEU A 271 5.88 -5.62 -4.18
N THR A 272 6.39 -6.72 -3.65
CA THR A 272 5.88 -7.38 -2.44
C THR A 272 7.03 -7.59 -1.46
N TRP A 273 6.71 -7.76 -0.19
CA TRP A 273 7.66 -8.18 0.83
C TRP A 273 7.24 -9.53 1.39
N ASN A 274 8.21 -10.26 1.94
CA ASN A 274 7.94 -11.50 2.63
C ASN A 274 7.61 -11.26 4.10
N ARG A 275 6.94 -12.23 4.72
CA ARG A 275 6.67 -12.22 6.15
C ARG A 275 7.78 -12.89 6.96
N ILE A 276 8.19 -12.24 8.04
CA ILE A 276 9.16 -12.78 9.00
C ILE A 276 8.64 -14.07 9.64
N ASP A 277 7.40 -14.05 10.14
CA ASP A 277 6.79 -15.16 10.87
C ASP A 277 6.69 -16.43 10.02
N VAL A 278 6.31 -16.28 8.75
CA VAL A 278 6.25 -17.39 7.79
C VAL A 278 7.63 -17.88 7.41
N GLY A 279 8.57 -16.98 7.07
CA GLY A 279 9.93 -17.39 6.72
C GLY A 279 10.63 -18.16 7.84
N ASN A 280 10.36 -17.79 9.10
CA ASN A 280 10.88 -18.48 10.29
C ASN A 280 10.12 -19.77 10.65
N SER A 281 9.00 -20.06 10.00
CA SER A 281 8.14 -21.20 10.34
C SER A 281 7.55 -21.90 9.10
N MET A 282 8.30 -21.94 7.99
CA MET A 282 7.81 -22.50 6.73
C MET A 282 7.30 -23.95 6.85
N PRO A 283 8.00 -24.89 7.52
CA PRO A 283 7.50 -26.26 7.68
C PRO A 283 6.17 -26.33 8.47
N LYS A 284 5.99 -25.43 9.45
CA LYS A 284 4.76 -25.33 10.24
C LYS A 284 3.61 -24.83 9.35
N LEU A 285 3.88 -23.88 8.46
CA LEU A 285 2.89 -23.38 7.52
C LEU A 285 2.46 -24.46 6.53
N THR A 286 3.42 -25.17 5.92
CA THR A 286 3.14 -26.30 5.02
C THR A 286 2.29 -27.36 5.74
N THR A 287 2.60 -27.66 7.01
CA THR A 287 1.79 -28.58 7.83
C THR A 287 0.38 -28.05 8.07
N ALA A 288 0.21 -26.77 8.37
CA ALA A 288 -1.11 -26.17 8.63
C ALA A 288 -2.03 -26.23 7.40
N PHE A 289 -1.47 -26.09 6.20
CA PHE A 289 -2.18 -26.20 4.94
C PHE A 289 -2.27 -27.64 4.39
N ASN A 290 -1.91 -28.66 5.18
CA ASN A 290 -1.96 -30.04 4.70
C ASN A 290 -3.37 -30.43 4.23
N GLY A 291 -3.45 -31.02 3.04
CA GLY A 291 -4.73 -31.36 2.41
C GLY A 291 -5.54 -30.16 1.91
N LYS A 292 -4.98 -28.95 1.87
CA LYS A 292 -5.62 -27.73 1.37
C LYS A 292 -4.87 -27.16 0.16
N ALA A 293 -5.56 -26.30 -0.59
CA ALA A 293 -5.01 -25.52 -1.69
C ALA A 293 -5.60 -24.12 -1.69
N LEU A 294 -4.87 -23.14 -2.25
CA LEU A 294 -5.45 -21.86 -2.65
C LEU A 294 -5.96 -21.99 -4.08
N VAL A 295 -7.18 -21.51 -4.33
CA VAL A 295 -7.85 -21.68 -5.61
C VAL A 295 -8.49 -20.39 -6.09
N HIS A 296 -8.28 -20.05 -7.36
CA HIS A 296 -9.05 -19.05 -8.08
C HIS A 296 -9.92 -19.76 -9.12
N ALA A 297 -11.24 -19.66 -8.99
CA ALA A 297 -12.18 -20.14 -9.99
C ALA A 297 -12.51 -19.04 -10.99
N THR A 298 -12.67 -19.41 -12.27
CA THR A 298 -12.92 -18.46 -13.34
C THR A 298 -13.72 -19.10 -14.48
N SER A 299 -14.09 -18.31 -15.49
CA SER A 299 -14.66 -18.82 -16.74
C SER A 299 -13.55 -19.27 -17.70
N ALA A 300 -13.90 -19.99 -18.76
CA ALA A 300 -12.91 -20.45 -19.73
C ALA A 300 -12.24 -19.31 -20.50
N SER A 301 -13.03 -18.30 -20.88
CA SER A 301 -12.52 -17.07 -21.48
C SER A 301 -11.65 -16.27 -20.52
N GLY A 302 -12.06 -16.18 -19.25
CA GLY A 302 -11.30 -15.53 -18.19
C GLY A 302 -9.94 -16.19 -17.96
N LEU A 303 -9.90 -17.52 -17.91
CA LEU A 303 -8.65 -18.27 -17.73
C LEU A 303 -7.63 -17.95 -18.83
N LYS A 304 -8.05 -18.05 -20.10
CA LYS A 304 -7.17 -17.76 -21.25
C LYS A 304 -6.65 -16.33 -21.21
N ALA A 305 -7.51 -15.35 -20.92
CA ALA A 305 -7.11 -13.94 -20.84
C ALA A 305 -6.09 -13.67 -19.73
N MET A 306 -6.29 -14.22 -18.53
CA MET A 306 -5.34 -14.06 -17.41
C MET A 306 -3.97 -14.68 -17.75
N LEU A 307 -3.95 -15.86 -18.35
CA LEU A 307 -2.71 -16.53 -18.74
C LEU A 307 -2.00 -15.85 -19.92
N ALA A 308 -2.75 -15.23 -20.83
CA ALA A 308 -2.16 -14.45 -21.94
C ALA A 308 -1.38 -13.23 -21.42
N ASN A 309 -1.90 -12.58 -20.38
CA ASN A 309 -1.26 -11.43 -19.71
C ASN A 309 -0.25 -11.85 -18.64
N GLY A 310 -0.27 -13.12 -18.23
CA GLY A 310 0.67 -13.70 -17.26
C GLY A 310 0.43 -13.30 -15.80
N VAL A 311 -0.67 -12.59 -15.51
CA VAL A 311 -0.97 -12.09 -14.17
C VAL A 311 -2.44 -12.29 -13.81
N LEU A 312 -2.69 -12.71 -12.57
CA LEU A 312 -3.99 -12.59 -11.94
C LEU A 312 -4.03 -11.21 -11.30
N ALA A 313 -4.80 -10.29 -11.87
CA ALA A 313 -4.82 -8.88 -11.47
C ALA A 313 -6.16 -8.51 -10.81
N SER A 314 -6.11 -7.61 -9.82
CA SER A 314 -7.26 -7.06 -9.13
C SER A 314 -8.14 -6.20 -10.06
N THR A 315 -9.39 -5.94 -9.68
CA THR A 315 -10.34 -5.15 -10.49
C THR A 315 -9.77 -3.77 -10.87
N GLU A 316 -9.11 -3.09 -9.94
CA GLU A 316 -8.43 -1.82 -10.18
C GLU A 316 -7.33 -1.93 -11.24
N ARG A 317 -6.53 -3.00 -11.19
CA ARG A 317 -5.43 -3.23 -12.14
C ARG A 317 -5.94 -3.70 -13.49
N ARG A 318 -6.93 -4.58 -13.55
CA ARG A 318 -7.59 -5.00 -14.79
C ARG A 318 -8.19 -3.81 -15.54
N THR A 319 -8.81 -2.88 -14.82
CA THR A 319 -9.35 -1.64 -15.42
C THR A 319 -8.24 -0.82 -16.08
N LEU A 320 -7.05 -0.72 -15.46
CA LEU A 320 -5.88 -0.04 -16.06
C LEU A 320 -5.27 -0.82 -17.24
N MET A 321 -5.48 -2.13 -17.30
CA MET A 321 -5.07 -3.00 -18.40
C MET A 321 -6.08 -3.04 -19.56
N GLY A 322 -7.13 -2.20 -19.54
CA GLY A 322 -8.12 -2.14 -20.63
C GLY A 322 -9.19 -3.22 -20.57
N VAL A 323 -9.23 -4.03 -19.52
CA VAL A 323 -10.29 -5.03 -19.32
C VAL A 323 -11.60 -4.32 -19.01
N SER A 324 -12.66 -4.69 -19.74
CA SER A 324 -13.99 -4.10 -19.57
C SER A 324 -14.59 -4.42 -18.20
N ARG A 325 -15.49 -3.54 -17.74
CA ARG A 325 -16.29 -3.78 -16.52
C ARG A 325 -17.18 -5.01 -16.67
N GLY A 326 -17.51 -5.64 -15.55
CA GLY A 326 -18.43 -6.79 -15.50
C GLY A 326 -17.78 -8.11 -15.87
N VAL A 327 -16.45 -8.16 -15.96
CA VAL A 327 -15.69 -9.41 -16.13
C VAL A 327 -15.48 -10.10 -14.78
N GLY A 328 -15.20 -9.33 -13.73
CA GLY A 328 -15.09 -9.82 -12.37
C GLY A 328 -16.45 -10.00 -11.68
N MET A 329 -16.44 -10.76 -10.58
CA MET A 329 -17.58 -10.93 -9.71
C MET A 329 -17.67 -9.74 -8.74
N SER A 330 -18.86 -9.17 -8.57
CA SER A 330 -19.16 -8.13 -7.55
C SER A 330 -18.25 -6.89 -7.60
N GLU A 331 -17.83 -6.45 -8.79
CA GLU A 331 -16.84 -5.38 -8.97
C GLU A 331 -17.20 -4.05 -8.30
N ASP A 332 -18.50 -3.75 -8.16
CA ASP A 332 -18.96 -2.49 -7.60
C ASP A 332 -18.99 -2.53 -6.06
N GLU A 333 -19.39 -3.65 -5.48
CA GLU A 333 -19.25 -3.91 -4.04
C GLU A 333 -17.78 -3.85 -3.62
N ASP A 334 -16.91 -4.51 -4.38
CA ASP A 334 -15.46 -4.55 -4.16
C ASP A 334 -14.82 -3.15 -4.13
N LYS A 335 -15.28 -2.23 -4.98
CA LYS A 335 -14.77 -0.84 -4.97
C LYS A 335 -15.16 -0.12 -3.68
N LEU A 336 -16.39 -0.32 -3.19
CA LEU A 336 -16.90 0.34 -1.98
C LEU A 336 -16.28 -0.23 -0.69
N THR A 337 -15.98 -1.52 -0.65
CA THR A 337 -15.34 -2.19 0.49
C THR A 337 -13.81 -2.04 0.48
N GLY A 338 -13.23 -1.74 -0.69
CA GLY A 338 -11.79 -1.67 -0.94
C GLY A 338 -11.19 -2.95 -1.53
N GLY A 339 -11.97 -4.03 -1.60
CA GLY A 339 -11.58 -5.33 -2.17
C GLY A 339 -11.14 -5.26 -3.63
N ALA A 340 -11.57 -4.26 -4.39
CA ALA A 340 -11.20 -4.09 -5.81
C ALA A 340 -9.70 -3.91 -6.04
N SER A 341 -8.94 -3.59 -4.98
CA SER A 341 -7.47 -3.49 -4.99
C SER A 341 -6.76 -4.82 -4.75
N SER A 342 -7.51 -5.91 -4.62
CA SER A 342 -6.99 -7.23 -4.27
C SER A 342 -7.46 -8.30 -5.27
N VAL A 343 -6.73 -9.40 -5.33
CA VAL A 343 -7.16 -10.63 -6.01
C VAL A 343 -7.61 -11.66 -5.00
N PHE A 344 -8.65 -12.41 -5.35
CA PHE A 344 -9.37 -13.28 -4.43
C PHE A 344 -9.05 -14.73 -4.73
N LEU A 345 -8.53 -15.43 -3.73
CA LEU A 345 -8.39 -16.88 -3.72
C LEU A 345 -9.29 -17.46 -2.62
N ARG A 346 -9.59 -18.75 -2.73
CA ARG A 346 -10.27 -19.52 -1.67
C ARG A 346 -9.34 -20.58 -1.12
N VAL A 347 -9.42 -20.84 0.18
CA VAL A 347 -8.86 -22.05 0.79
C VAL A 347 -9.87 -23.18 0.56
N LEU A 348 -9.48 -24.19 -0.21
CA LEU A 348 -10.30 -25.38 -0.49
C LEU A 348 -9.54 -26.65 -0.09
N SER A 349 -10.27 -27.75 0.10
CA SER A 349 -9.66 -29.08 0.22
C SER A 349 -8.94 -29.49 -1.06
N LYS A 350 -8.00 -30.43 -0.97
CA LYS A 350 -7.27 -31.00 -2.10
C LYS A 350 -7.76 -32.44 -2.36
N PRO A 351 -8.23 -32.78 -3.58
CA PRO A 351 -8.48 -31.88 -4.71
C PRO A 351 -9.67 -30.93 -4.40
N PRO A 352 -9.69 -29.73 -5.01
CA PRO A 352 -10.82 -28.82 -4.83
C PRO A 352 -12.09 -29.44 -5.39
N SER A 353 -13.19 -29.36 -4.63
CA SER A 353 -14.51 -29.72 -5.12
C SER A 353 -14.96 -28.72 -6.20
N ASP A 354 -15.84 -29.16 -7.08
CA ASP A 354 -16.45 -28.44 -8.20
C ASP A 354 -15.67 -28.54 -9.52
N ASP A 355 -16.41 -28.60 -10.62
CA ASP A 355 -15.87 -28.64 -11.98
C ASP A 355 -15.56 -27.23 -12.50
N GLY A 356 -14.80 -27.18 -13.60
CA GLY A 356 -14.58 -25.96 -14.39
C GLY A 356 -13.21 -25.30 -14.23
N PRO A 357 -12.95 -24.21 -14.98
CA PRO A 357 -11.64 -23.58 -15.09
C PRO A 357 -11.12 -22.99 -13.78
N LYS A 358 -9.90 -23.38 -13.37
CA LYS A 358 -9.31 -22.97 -12.08
C LYS A 358 -7.79 -22.81 -12.15
N LEU A 359 -7.28 -21.85 -11.38
CA LEU A 359 -5.87 -21.77 -11.00
C LEU A 359 -5.72 -22.36 -9.59
N VAL A 360 -4.84 -23.34 -9.40
CA VAL A 360 -4.72 -24.08 -8.14
C VAL A 360 -3.27 -24.07 -7.64
N TRP A 361 -3.09 -23.56 -6.43
CA TRP A 361 -1.84 -23.62 -5.68
C TRP A 361 -1.93 -24.72 -4.62
N ASP A 362 -1.46 -25.92 -5.01
CA ASP A 362 -1.34 -27.08 -4.10
C ASP A 362 -0.30 -26.90 -2.98
N GLN A 363 0.51 -25.84 -3.08
CA GLN A 363 1.49 -25.40 -2.08
C GLN A 363 1.15 -23.95 -1.71
N PRO A 364 0.15 -23.72 -0.85
CA PRO A 364 -0.27 -22.39 -0.43
C PRO A 364 0.87 -21.51 0.08
N GLU A 365 1.90 -22.10 0.70
CA GLU A 365 3.08 -21.41 1.20
C GLU A 365 3.80 -20.58 0.12
N ARG A 366 3.69 -20.96 -1.16
CA ARG A 366 4.22 -20.20 -2.30
C ARG A 366 3.64 -18.79 -2.40
N LEU A 367 2.42 -18.56 -1.91
CA LEU A 367 1.80 -17.24 -1.87
C LEU A 367 1.74 -16.68 -0.45
N MET A 368 1.44 -17.54 0.54
CA MET A 368 1.24 -17.15 1.94
C MET A 368 2.53 -16.64 2.62
N HIS A 369 3.68 -16.71 1.96
CA HIS A 369 4.90 -16.03 2.40
C HIS A 369 4.88 -14.50 2.19
N ARG A 370 3.97 -13.96 1.36
CA ARG A 370 3.85 -12.52 1.09
C ARG A 370 3.25 -11.75 2.27
N ALA A 371 3.61 -10.48 2.44
CA ALA A 371 3.15 -9.63 3.53
C ALA A 371 1.87 -8.82 3.21
N ASP A 372 1.38 -8.90 1.97
CA ASP A 372 0.32 -8.03 1.44
C ASP A 372 -1.05 -8.70 1.31
N TYR A 373 -1.29 -9.79 2.06
CA TYR A 373 -2.59 -10.44 2.11
C TYR A 373 -3.35 -10.25 3.43
N TYR A 374 -4.65 -10.54 3.37
CA TYR A 374 -5.56 -10.74 4.48
C TYR A 374 -6.63 -11.75 4.04
N GLY A 375 -7.38 -12.31 4.96
CA GLY A 375 -8.44 -13.26 4.62
C GLY A 375 -9.60 -13.23 5.60
N ALA A 376 -10.75 -13.71 5.16
CA ALA A 376 -11.95 -13.86 5.97
C ALA A 376 -12.58 -15.23 5.71
N ASN A 377 -13.07 -15.90 6.75
CA ASN A 377 -13.79 -17.17 6.63
C ASN A 377 -15.28 -16.95 6.26
N ALA A 378 -15.56 -16.00 5.38
CA ALA A 378 -16.87 -15.59 4.93
C ALA A 378 -16.75 -14.71 3.69
N ASP A 379 -17.86 -14.49 2.98
CA ASP A 379 -17.95 -13.51 1.90
C ASP A 379 -17.96 -12.09 2.48
N THR A 380 -16.85 -11.38 2.30
CA THR A 380 -16.65 -10.02 2.79
C THR A 380 -16.45 -9.00 1.68
N PHE A 381 -16.43 -9.41 0.42
CA PHE A 381 -16.08 -8.56 -0.72
C PHE A 381 -14.73 -7.88 -0.48
N GLY A 382 -13.77 -8.59 0.15
CA GLY A 382 -12.44 -8.08 0.46
C GLY A 382 -12.43 -6.86 1.38
N ALA A 383 -13.34 -6.75 2.35
CA ALA A 383 -13.53 -5.52 3.12
C ALA A 383 -12.30 -5.06 3.92
N VAL A 384 -11.78 -3.89 3.55
CA VAL A 384 -10.78 -3.11 4.30
C VAL A 384 -11.31 -1.76 4.77
N ASN A 385 -12.53 -1.40 4.36
CA ASN A 385 -13.20 -0.17 4.72
C ASN A 385 -13.82 -0.25 6.14
N PRO A 386 -13.35 0.54 7.11
CA PRO A 386 -13.89 0.53 8.48
C PRO A 386 -15.36 0.92 8.58
N SER A 387 -15.90 1.67 7.59
CA SER A 387 -17.35 1.97 7.53
C SER A 387 -18.21 0.76 7.18
N LYS A 388 -17.59 -0.38 6.85
CA LYS A 388 -18.22 -1.69 6.68
C LYS A 388 -17.83 -2.61 7.85
N ALA A 389 -17.95 -2.10 9.08
CA ALA A 389 -17.38 -2.67 10.30
C ALA A 389 -17.62 -4.18 10.50
N GLY A 390 -18.83 -4.69 10.22
CA GLY A 390 -19.14 -6.12 10.36
C GLY A 390 -18.30 -7.02 9.44
N LYS A 391 -18.13 -6.64 8.17
CA LYS A 391 -17.30 -7.37 7.19
C LYS A 391 -15.80 -7.13 7.43
N TYR A 392 -15.44 -5.94 7.90
CA TYR A 392 -14.06 -5.59 8.23
C TYR A 392 -13.53 -6.37 9.43
N ALA A 393 -14.34 -6.51 10.50
CA ALA A 393 -13.94 -7.13 11.76
C ALA A 393 -13.70 -8.64 11.66
N SER A 394 -14.25 -9.33 10.66
CA SER A 394 -14.06 -10.78 10.46
C SER A 394 -12.74 -11.13 9.77
N SER A 395 -11.95 -10.14 9.35
CA SER A 395 -10.71 -10.35 8.63
C SER A 395 -9.55 -10.70 9.57
N THR A 396 -8.66 -11.58 9.11
CA THR A 396 -7.39 -11.92 9.76
C THR A 396 -6.24 -11.80 8.77
N ARG A 397 -5.03 -11.61 9.29
CA ARG A 397 -3.77 -11.68 8.51
C ARG A 397 -2.88 -12.84 8.94
N ASP A 398 -3.34 -13.61 9.92
CA ASP A 398 -2.61 -14.76 10.45
C ASP A 398 -2.76 -15.95 9.49
N PRO A 399 -1.69 -16.40 8.83
CA PRO A 399 -1.74 -17.52 7.89
C PRO A 399 -2.22 -18.82 8.53
N PHE A 400 -1.93 -19.04 9.81
CA PHE A 400 -2.32 -20.26 10.52
C PHE A 400 -3.82 -20.28 10.80
N LYS A 401 -4.45 -19.12 11.02
CA LYS A 401 -5.91 -19.03 11.08
C LYS A 401 -6.56 -19.22 9.71
N ILE A 402 -5.95 -18.66 8.66
CA ILE A 402 -6.44 -18.79 7.28
C ILE A 402 -6.43 -20.27 6.84
N ALA A 403 -5.42 -21.04 7.23
CA ALA A 403 -5.35 -22.48 6.95
C ALA A 403 -6.58 -23.27 7.48
N HIS A 404 -7.26 -22.75 8.49
CA HIS A 404 -8.46 -23.34 9.09
C HIS A 404 -9.78 -22.79 8.52
N PHE A 405 -9.74 -22.03 7.43
CA PHE A 405 -10.96 -21.61 6.75
C PHE A 405 -11.72 -22.81 6.17
N THR A 406 -13.02 -22.83 6.40
CA THR A 406 -13.92 -23.94 6.06
C THR A 406 -15.20 -23.47 5.38
N ASN A 407 -15.51 -22.17 5.47
CA ASN A 407 -16.66 -21.60 4.79
C ASN A 407 -16.45 -21.70 3.27
N PRO A 408 -17.42 -22.22 2.49
CA PRO A 408 -17.31 -22.28 1.02
C PRO A 408 -17.07 -20.91 0.36
N ALA A 409 -17.53 -19.84 1.00
CA ALA A 409 -17.36 -18.47 0.55
C ALA A 409 -16.19 -17.75 1.25
N ASN A 410 -15.23 -18.50 1.82
CA ASN A 410 -14.02 -17.87 2.38
C ASN A 410 -13.21 -17.15 1.30
N GLU A 411 -12.46 -16.14 1.72
CA GLU A 411 -11.69 -15.29 0.84
C GLU A 411 -10.27 -15.08 1.41
N VAL A 412 -9.27 -15.16 0.53
CA VAL A 412 -7.90 -14.74 0.78
C VAL A 412 -7.53 -13.72 -0.29
N MET A 413 -7.29 -12.49 0.15
CA MET A 413 -7.14 -11.31 -0.68
C MET A 413 -5.67 -10.90 -0.73
N PHE A 414 -5.04 -11.02 -1.90
CA PHE A 414 -3.66 -10.55 -2.14
C PHE A 414 -3.68 -9.19 -2.81
N GLY A 415 -2.81 -8.27 -2.37
CA GLY A 415 -2.71 -6.93 -2.93
C GLY A 415 -2.32 -6.92 -4.41
N ASP A 416 -3.01 -6.08 -5.19
CA ASP A 416 -2.79 -5.76 -6.60
C ASP A 416 -2.88 -6.94 -7.60
N GLY A 417 -2.08 -7.99 -7.43
CA GLY A 417 -2.10 -9.20 -8.23
C GLY A 417 -1.04 -10.24 -7.88
N ILE A 418 -1.06 -11.34 -8.66
CA ILE A 418 -0.19 -12.51 -8.52
C ILE A 418 0.39 -12.86 -9.90
N ASP A 419 1.69 -13.12 -9.93
CA ASP A 419 2.37 -13.71 -11.10
C ASP A 419 1.87 -15.14 -11.35
N LEU A 420 1.43 -15.41 -12.58
CA LEU A 420 0.96 -16.74 -12.97
C LEU A 420 2.00 -17.57 -13.71
N LEU A 421 3.09 -16.96 -14.19
CA LEU A 421 4.02 -17.62 -15.10
C LEU A 421 5.40 -17.86 -14.46
N GLY A 422 5.78 -17.07 -13.45
CA GLY A 422 7.05 -17.22 -12.75
C GLY A 422 6.98 -18.12 -11.50
N ALA A 423 7.75 -17.75 -10.48
CA ALA A 423 7.97 -18.56 -9.28
C ALA A 423 6.74 -18.64 -8.37
N GLU A 424 5.82 -17.68 -8.46
CA GLU A 424 4.54 -17.68 -7.74
C GLU A 424 3.42 -18.42 -8.49
N GLY A 425 3.67 -18.90 -9.71
CA GLY A 425 2.64 -19.49 -10.57
C GLY A 425 1.90 -20.69 -9.94
N PRO A 426 0.73 -21.07 -10.46
CA PRO A 426 -0.08 -22.16 -9.91
C PRO A 426 0.61 -23.51 -10.05
N SER A 427 0.29 -24.44 -9.15
CA SER A 427 0.73 -25.84 -9.26
C SER A 427 -0.02 -26.60 -10.36
N ARG A 428 -1.28 -26.23 -10.60
CA ARG A 428 -2.13 -26.77 -11.65
C ARG A 428 -3.02 -25.68 -12.24
N ILE A 429 -3.24 -25.77 -13.54
CA ILE A 429 -4.20 -24.97 -14.29
C ILE A 429 -5.24 -25.95 -14.83
N LEU A 430 -6.44 -25.92 -14.26
CA LEU A 430 -7.53 -26.80 -14.68
C LEU A 430 -8.29 -26.10 -15.80
N CYS A 431 -8.35 -26.75 -16.96
CA CYS A 431 -9.06 -26.30 -18.15
C CYS A 431 -10.42 -27.00 -18.23
N GLU A 432 -11.44 -26.37 -18.79
CA GLU A 432 -12.77 -27.00 -18.94
C GLU A 432 -12.77 -28.20 -19.89
N SER A 433 -11.81 -28.24 -20.82
CA SER A 433 -11.77 -29.23 -21.89
C SER A 433 -10.37 -29.41 -22.44
N LYS A 434 -10.14 -30.55 -23.11
CA LYS A 434 -8.91 -30.79 -23.86
C LYS A 434 -8.64 -29.71 -24.91
N LYS A 435 -9.69 -29.22 -25.58
CA LYS A 435 -9.57 -28.14 -26.56
C LYS A 435 -9.00 -26.87 -25.92
N GLN A 436 -9.56 -26.43 -24.80
CA GLN A 436 -9.05 -25.24 -24.10
C GLN A 436 -7.61 -25.45 -23.62
N ARG A 437 -7.30 -26.64 -23.11
CA ARG A 437 -5.94 -27.00 -22.69
C ARG A 437 -4.95 -26.88 -23.85
N ASP A 438 -5.29 -27.40 -25.03
CA ASP A 438 -4.40 -27.39 -26.20
C ASP A 438 -4.24 -25.98 -26.78
N GLU A 439 -5.29 -25.14 -26.71
CA GLU A 439 -5.21 -23.71 -27.04
C GLU A 439 -4.24 -22.96 -26.12
N ILE A 440 -4.34 -23.16 -24.79
CA ILE A 440 -3.45 -22.52 -23.81
C ILE A 440 -2.02 -23.03 -23.98
N HIS A 441 -1.83 -24.33 -24.20
CA HIS A 441 -0.52 -24.91 -24.46
C HIS A 441 0.14 -24.29 -25.70
N THR A 442 -0.61 -24.16 -26.79
CA THR A 442 -0.13 -23.53 -28.04
C THR A 442 0.26 -22.06 -27.79
N MET A 443 -0.57 -21.32 -27.04
CA MET A 443 -0.28 -19.94 -26.66
C MET A 443 0.99 -19.83 -25.82
N PHE A 444 1.20 -20.70 -24.83
CA PHE A 444 2.43 -20.73 -24.04
C PHE A 444 3.66 -21.05 -24.87
N THR A 445 3.57 -22.04 -25.74
CA THR A 445 4.65 -22.41 -26.66
C THR A 445 5.03 -21.24 -27.57
N ALA A 446 4.05 -20.55 -28.14
CA ALA A 446 4.28 -19.36 -28.98
C ALA A 446 4.94 -18.20 -28.21
N LYS A 447 4.67 -18.09 -26.89
CA LYS A 447 5.30 -17.11 -25.99
C LYS A 447 6.64 -17.59 -25.40
N GLY A 448 7.12 -18.79 -25.75
CA GLY A 448 8.35 -19.38 -25.20
C GLY A 448 8.24 -19.82 -23.73
N ILE A 449 7.02 -19.92 -23.20
CA ILE A 449 6.77 -20.37 -21.83
C ILE A 449 6.78 -21.89 -21.81
N THR A 450 7.82 -22.48 -21.21
CA THR A 450 7.99 -23.94 -21.12
C THR A 450 7.79 -24.46 -19.70
N HIS A 451 7.90 -23.59 -18.70
CA HIS A 451 7.79 -23.95 -17.28
C HIS A 451 6.97 -22.91 -16.50
N ILE A 452 6.27 -23.36 -15.47
CA ILE A 452 5.60 -22.53 -14.46
C ILE A 452 6.00 -23.06 -13.08
N ALA A 453 6.47 -22.17 -12.21
CA ALA A 453 6.98 -22.53 -10.87
C ALA A 453 7.96 -23.72 -10.89
N GLY A 454 8.84 -23.76 -11.90
CA GLY A 454 9.85 -24.82 -12.08
C GLY A 454 9.33 -26.15 -12.64
N LYS A 455 8.04 -26.26 -13.00
CA LYS A 455 7.47 -27.46 -13.60
C LYS A 455 7.15 -27.27 -15.09
N PRO A 456 7.36 -28.28 -15.95
CA PRO A 456 6.95 -28.22 -17.35
C PRO A 456 5.46 -27.88 -17.50
N ILE A 457 5.09 -27.11 -18.54
CA ILE A 457 3.69 -26.72 -18.77
C ILE A 457 2.74 -27.91 -18.94
N ASP A 458 3.22 -29.05 -19.46
CA ASP A 458 2.44 -30.29 -19.57
C ASP A 458 2.07 -30.89 -18.21
N ASP A 459 2.90 -30.66 -17.19
CA ASP A 459 2.66 -31.11 -15.83
C ASP A 459 1.72 -30.16 -15.08
N VAL A 460 1.60 -28.92 -15.53
CA VAL A 460 0.78 -27.89 -14.89
C VAL A 460 -0.61 -27.81 -15.52
N LEU A 461 -0.73 -27.90 -16.84
CA LEU A 461 -2.01 -27.86 -17.56
C LEU A 461 -2.74 -29.20 -17.42
N LYS A 462 -3.97 -29.15 -16.89
CA LYS A 462 -4.87 -30.30 -16.69
C LYS A 462 -6.24 -30.00 -17.28
N VAL A 463 -7.00 -31.07 -17.54
CA VAL A 463 -8.44 -31.03 -17.83
C VAL A 463 -9.15 -31.50 -16.58
#